data_AF-A0A7Y3DA14-F1
#
_entry.id   AF-A0A7Y3DA14-F1
#
_cell.length_a   1.000
_cell.length_b   1.000
_cell.length_c   1.000
_cell.angle_alpha   90.00
_cell.angle_beta   90.00
_cell.angle_gamma   90.00
#
_symmetry.space_group_name_H-M   'P 1'
#
loop_
_entity.id
_entity.type
_entity.pdbx_description
1 polymer ?
#
loop_
_entity_poly.entity_id
_entity_poly.type
_entity_poly.pdbx_seq_one_letter_code
_entity_poly.pdbx_strand_id
1 'polypeptide(L)'
;MSPRPELERSVAEFRNLNRRRLFGTPPLDVAELERWGELRESLGAAFEGKRATSAEQREHLRLPSHLKVVFENGDELREAFLENISEGGLFIRTQRPLCKGAPLRLRIVADALPPLEVSGRVVWSRELERTDAPAGMGVEFEGVDEAARELLDRLIEWVTRRL
;
A
#
# COMPACT_ATOMS: atom_id res chain seq x y z
N MET A 1 16.35 16.16 -3.45
CA MET A 1 15.84 16.33 -2.07
C MET A 1 16.23 15.10 -1.31
N SER A 2 17.09 15.23 -0.29
CA SER A 2 17.39 14.10 0.59
C SER A 2 16.11 13.69 1.32
N PRO A 3 15.84 12.39 1.50
CA PRO A 3 14.71 11.97 2.31
C PRO A 3 14.87 12.52 3.72
N ARG A 4 13.76 12.85 4.38
CA ARG A 4 13.76 13.26 5.80
C ARG A 4 14.06 11.99 6.63
N PRO A 5 15.25 11.82 7.23
CA PRO A 5 15.62 10.56 7.88
C PRO A 5 14.67 10.16 9.02
N GLU A 6 14.00 11.15 9.61
CA GLU A 6 12.97 10.95 10.62
C GLU A 6 11.73 10.23 10.06
N LEU A 7 11.30 10.56 8.84
CA LEU A 7 10.13 9.94 8.21
C LEU A 7 10.37 8.46 7.92
N GLU A 8 11.56 8.13 7.39
CA GLU A 8 11.95 6.74 7.15
C GLU A 8 11.93 5.92 8.45
N ARG A 9 12.48 6.49 9.53
CA ARG A 9 12.48 5.85 10.86
C ARG A 9 11.06 5.64 11.36
N SER A 10 10.20 6.66 11.28
CA SER A 10 8.80 6.56 11.71
C SER A 10 8.02 5.51 10.90
N VAL A 11 8.21 5.45 9.58
CA VAL A 11 7.56 4.43 8.73
C VAL A 11 8.07 3.03 9.08
N ALA A 12 9.37 2.85 9.27
CA ALA A 12 9.96 1.57 9.66
C ALA A 12 9.46 1.11 11.04
N GLU A 13 9.43 2.01 12.02
CA GLU A 13 8.93 1.75 13.36
C GLU A 13 7.45 1.39 13.35
N PHE A 14 6.61 2.16 12.63
CA PHE A 14 5.19 1.86 12.49
C PHE A 14 4.96 0.47 11.90
N ARG A 15 5.67 0.11 10.82
CA ARG A 15 5.54 -1.20 10.18
C ARG A 15 5.95 -2.34 11.11
N ASN A 16 7.02 -2.16 11.89
CA ASN A 16 7.47 -3.15 12.86
C ASN A 16 6.40 -3.39 13.95
N LEU A 17 5.94 -2.32 14.58
CA LEU A 17 4.91 -2.39 15.61
C LEU A 17 3.60 -2.96 15.06
N ASN A 18 3.18 -2.52 13.87
CA ASN A 18 1.95 -2.99 13.26
C ASN A 18 2.00 -4.48 12.91
N ARG A 19 3.14 -4.98 12.40
CA ARG A 19 3.34 -6.41 12.15
C ARG A 19 3.24 -7.22 13.44
N ARG A 20 3.88 -6.76 14.53
CA ARG A 20 3.77 -7.40 15.85
C ARG A 20 2.37 -7.32 16.44
N ARG A 21 1.64 -6.23 16.20
CA ARG A 21 0.24 -6.07 16.63
C ARG A 21 -0.69 -7.09 15.96
N LEU A 22 -0.48 -7.34 14.66
CA LEU A 22 -1.35 -8.23 13.87
C LEU A 22 -1.01 -9.72 14.05
N PHE A 23 0.28 -10.06 14.18
CA PHE A 23 0.74 -11.45 14.10
C PHE A 23 1.72 -11.87 15.20
N GLY A 24 2.13 -10.96 16.08
CA GLY A 24 3.17 -11.19 17.08
C GLY A 24 2.67 -11.76 18.40
N THR A 25 3.52 -12.55 19.05
CA THR A 25 3.33 -13.05 20.42
C THR A 25 4.63 -12.81 21.22
N PRO A 26 4.59 -12.18 22.40
CA PRO A 26 3.41 -11.59 23.05
C PRO A 26 2.83 -10.42 22.25
N PRO A 27 1.56 -10.06 22.47
CA PRO A 27 0.98 -8.84 21.91
C PRO A 27 1.78 -7.61 22.39
N LEU A 28 1.55 -6.47 21.72
CA LEU A 28 2.14 -5.21 22.13
C LEU A 28 1.76 -4.85 23.56
N ASP A 29 2.72 -4.33 24.33
CA ASP A 29 2.42 -3.73 25.63
C ASP A 29 1.78 -2.35 25.51
N VAL A 30 1.43 -1.72 26.64
CA VAL A 30 0.75 -0.41 26.66
C VAL A 30 1.59 0.68 26.01
N ALA A 31 2.89 0.73 26.29
CA ALA A 31 3.78 1.75 25.73
C ALA A 31 3.97 1.55 24.22
N GLU A 32 4.08 0.30 23.78
CA GLU A 32 4.14 -0.05 22.35
C GLU A 32 2.84 0.30 21.61
N LEU A 33 1.68 0.10 22.24
CA LEU A 33 0.38 0.47 21.67
C LEU A 33 0.21 1.99 21.57
N GLU A 34 0.61 2.74 22.60
CA GLU A 34 0.63 4.21 22.59
C GLU A 34 1.51 4.71 21.45
N ARG A 35 2.74 4.19 21.35
CA ARG A 35 3.68 4.55 20.29
C ARG A 35 3.16 4.24 18.89
N TRP A 36 2.55 3.06 18.72
CA TRP A 36 1.89 2.69 17.47
C TRP A 36 0.77 3.66 17.11
N GLY A 37 -0.03 4.11 18.09
CA GLY A 37 -1.10 5.09 17.92
C GLY A 37 -0.57 6.46 17.46
N GLU A 38 0.47 6.98 18.11
CA GLU A 38 1.13 8.25 17.74
C GLU A 38 1.68 8.20 16.31
N LEU A 39 2.35 7.10 15.95
CA LEU A 39 2.89 6.91 14.61
C LEU A 39 1.78 6.80 13.57
N ARG A 40 0.68 6.09 13.89
CA ARG A 40 -0.48 6.00 13.01
C ARG A 40 -1.08 7.37 12.73
N GLU A 41 -1.27 8.18 13.76
CA GLU A 41 -1.85 9.52 13.63
C GLU A 41 -0.95 10.44 12.82
N SER A 42 0.34 10.51 13.17
CA SER A 42 1.30 11.37 12.50
C SER A 42 1.54 10.99 11.04
N LEU A 43 1.70 9.70 10.74
CA LEU A 43 1.89 9.21 9.36
C LEU A 43 0.58 9.30 8.55
N GLY A 44 -0.57 9.05 9.18
CA GLY A 44 -1.88 9.23 8.55
C GLY A 44 -2.12 10.68 8.14
N ALA A 45 -1.79 11.63 9.02
CA ALA A 45 -1.84 13.06 8.71
C ALA A 45 -0.87 13.45 7.57
N ALA A 46 0.30 12.81 7.50
CA ALA A 46 1.29 13.05 6.45
C ALA A 46 0.87 12.54 5.07
N PHE A 47 0.15 11.41 4.99
CA PHE A 47 -0.04 10.68 3.72
C PHE A 47 -1.49 10.47 3.28
N GLU A 48 -2.47 10.44 4.18
CA GLU A 48 -3.85 10.06 3.83
C GLU A 48 -4.80 11.24 3.59
N GLY A 49 -4.41 12.47 3.95
CA GLY A 49 -5.19 13.69 3.75
C GLY A 49 -6.62 13.63 4.32
N LYS A 50 -7.52 14.53 3.89
CA LYS A 50 -8.93 14.58 4.36
C LYS A 50 -9.81 13.40 3.91
N ARG A 51 -9.26 12.38 3.23
CA ARG A 51 -10.01 11.22 2.66
C ARG A 51 -10.29 10.11 3.70
N ALA A 52 -10.25 10.45 4.98
CA ALA A 52 -10.23 9.53 6.11
C ALA A 52 -11.62 9.04 6.56
N THR A 53 -12.61 8.90 5.68
CA THR A 53 -13.91 8.31 6.08
C THR A 53 -13.80 6.82 6.44
N SER A 54 -12.67 6.16 6.16
CA SER A 54 -12.38 4.77 6.53
C SER A 54 -10.94 4.54 7.04
N ALA A 55 -10.23 5.60 7.45
CA ALA A 55 -8.86 5.46 7.97
C ALA A 55 -8.80 4.60 9.24
N GLU A 56 -9.89 4.57 10.02
CA GLU A 56 -10.00 3.78 11.25
C GLU A 56 -9.95 2.26 11.02
N GLN A 57 -10.39 1.78 9.85
CA GLN A 57 -10.44 0.34 9.52
C GLN A 57 -9.17 -0.17 8.82
N ARG A 58 -8.20 0.70 8.52
CA ARG A 58 -6.99 0.30 7.79
C ARG A 58 -5.93 -0.22 8.73
N GLU A 59 -5.48 -1.44 8.46
CA GLU A 59 -4.40 -2.07 9.22
C GLU A 59 -3.03 -1.60 8.76
N HIS A 60 -2.84 -1.28 7.48
CA HIS A 60 -1.53 -0.93 6.91
C HIS A 60 -1.47 0.51 6.43
N LEU A 61 -0.28 1.13 6.58
CA LEU A 61 0.01 2.46 6.08
C LEU A 61 0.04 2.46 4.54
N ARG A 62 -0.64 3.44 3.94
CA ARG A 62 -0.63 3.66 2.48
C ARG A 62 0.32 4.78 2.13
N LEU A 63 1.42 4.43 1.47
CA LEU A 63 2.37 5.39 0.95
C LEU A 63 1.92 5.87 -0.44
N PRO A 64 1.86 7.19 -0.69
CA PRO A 64 1.58 7.70 -2.01
C PRO A 64 2.69 7.24 -2.97
N SER A 65 2.30 6.88 -4.20
CA SER A 65 3.22 6.29 -5.16
C SER A 65 2.73 6.58 -6.57
N HIS A 66 3.67 6.74 -7.51
CA HIS A 66 3.39 6.83 -8.94
C HIS A 66 4.12 5.72 -9.71
N LEU A 67 4.34 4.58 -9.06
CA LEU A 67 4.99 3.44 -9.69
C LEU A 67 4.13 2.89 -10.83
N LYS A 68 4.81 2.43 -11.89
CA LYS A 68 4.17 1.72 -12.98
C LYS A 68 3.74 0.34 -12.49
N VAL A 69 2.52 -0.04 -12.84
CA VAL A 69 1.99 -1.39 -12.63
C VAL A 69 1.48 -1.93 -13.94
N VAL A 70 1.84 -3.17 -14.23
CA VAL A 70 1.21 -3.96 -15.28
C VAL A 70 0.31 -4.95 -14.56
N PHE A 71 -0.94 -5.07 -14.99
CA PHE A 71 -1.87 -6.02 -14.41
C PHE A 71 -2.57 -6.84 -15.47
N GLU A 72 -2.86 -8.08 -15.12
CA GLU A 72 -3.44 -9.08 -16.00
C GLU A 72 -4.72 -9.65 -15.40
N ASN A 73 -5.80 -9.68 -16.17
CA ASN A 73 -7.06 -10.32 -15.82
C ASN A 73 -7.57 -11.13 -17.03
N GLY A 74 -7.51 -12.46 -16.92
CA GLY A 74 -7.74 -13.35 -18.07
C GLY A 74 -6.67 -13.12 -19.13
N ASP A 75 -7.09 -12.91 -20.38
CA ASP A 75 -6.19 -12.62 -21.52
C ASP A 75 -5.87 -11.12 -21.67
N GLU A 76 -6.40 -10.27 -20.79
CA GLU A 76 -6.24 -8.83 -20.88
C GLU A 76 -5.08 -8.33 -20.00
N LEU A 77 -4.07 -7.75 -20.66
CA LEU A 77 -2.93 -7.10 -20.02
C LEU A 77 -3.07 -5.58 -20.15
N ARG A 78 -3.00 -4.86 -19.02
CA ARG A 78 -3.09 -3.39 -18.99
C ARG A 78 -1.94 -2.78 -18.20
N GLU A 79 -1.50 -1.61 -18.64
CA GLU A 79 -0.54 -0.78 -17.91
C GLU A 79 -1.26 0.39 -17.24
N ALA A 80 -0.85 0.72 -16.02
CA ALA A 80 -1.38 1.83 -15.25
C ALA A 80 -0.33 2.35 -14.25
N PHE A 81 -0.74 3.33 -13.44
CA PHE A 81 0.05 3.86 -12.34
C PHE A 81 -0.70 3.69 -11.02
N LEU A 82 0.07 3.48 -9.97
CA LEU A 82 -0.45 3.49 -8.61
C LEU A 82 -0.81 4.93 -8.20
N GLU A 83 -1.78 5.05 -7.29
CA GLU A 83 -1.96 6.26 -6.47
C GLU A 83 -1.28 6.05 -5.11
N ASN A 84 -1.37 4.84 -4.55
CA ASN A 84 -0.71 4.44 -3.32
C ASN A 84 -0.47 2.93 -3.26
N ILE A 85 0.44 2.54 -2.36
CA ILE A 85 0.79 1.15 -2.03
C ILE A 85 0.93 0.99 -0.52
N SER A 86 0.60 -0.20 -0.02
CA SER A 86 0.74 -0.61 1.38
C SER A 86 1.25 -2.05 1.47
N GLU A 87 1.44 -2.54 2.69
CA GLU A 87 1.82 -3.94 2.94
C GLU A 87 0.72 -4.96 2.60
N GLY A 88 -0.54 -4.53 2.48
CA GLY A 88 -1.68 -5.42 2.21
C GLY A 88 -2.32 -5.23 0.83
N GLY A 89 -1.91 -4.21 0.07
CA GLY A 89 -2.54 -3.91 -1.22
C GLY A 89 -2.15 -2.57 -1.78
N LEU A 90 -2.81 -2.18 -2.88
CA LEU A 90 -2.53 -0.96 -3.62
C LEU A 90 -3.80 -0.37 -4.25
N PHE A 91 -3.70 0.87 -4.70
CA PHE A 91 -4.77 1.53 -5.46
C PHE A 91 -4.26 1.91 -6.85
N ILE A 92 -4.90 1.36 -7.88
CA ILE A 92 -4.55 1.61 -9.30
C ILE A 92 -5.46 2.70 -9.84
N ARG A 93 -4.88 3.77 -10.39
CA ARG A 93 -5.63 4.78 -11.14
C ARG A 93 -5.94 4.25 -12.53
N THR A 94 -7.21 4.20 -12.88
CA THR A 94 -7.67 3.78 -14.20
C THR A 94 -9.10 4.25 -14.46
N GLN A 95 -9.39 4.63 -15.71
CA GLN A 95 -10.75 4.97 -16.13
C GLN A 95 -11.60 3.73 -16.42
N ARG A 96 -10.98 2.55 -16.49
CA ARG A 96 -11.64 1.26 -16.75
C ARG A 96 -11.30 0.29 -15.62
N PRO A 97 -11.79 0.54 -14.38
CA PRO A 97 -11.54 -0.38 -13.29
C PRO A 97 -12.24 -1.72 -13.51
N LEU A 98 -11.67 -2.78 -12.97
CA LEU A 98 -12.33 -4.09 -12.91
C LEU A 98 -13.40 -4.09 -11.80
N CYS A 99 -14.37 -5.00 -11.89
CA CYS A 99 -15.41 -5.16 -10.88
C CYS A 99 -14.84 -5.69 -9.56
N LYS A 100 -15.49 -5.34 -8.44
CA LYS A 100 -15.18 -5.95 -7.13
C LYS A 100 -15.22 -7.48 -7.21
N GLY A 101 -14.23 -8.13 -6.60
CA GLY A 101 -14.05 -9.56 -6.60
C GLY A 101 -13.22 -10.11 -7.76
N ALA A 102 -12.94 -9.30 -8.79
CA ALA A 102 -12.13 -9.74 -9.92
C ALA A 102 -10.70 -10.10 -9.48
N PRO A 103 -10.18 -11.28 -9.86
CA PRO A 103 -8.80 -11.66 -9.60
C PRO A 103 -7.87 -11.01 -10.64
N LEU A 104 -6.64 -10.68 -10.24
CA LEU A 104 -5.64 -10.16 -11.15
C LEU A 104 -4.23 -10.54 -10.70
N ARG A 105 -3.33 -10.67 -11.67
CA ARG A 105 -1.88 -10.71 -11.42
C ARG A 105 -1.32 -9.31 -11.59
N LEU A 106 -0.47 -8.90 -10.66
CA LEU A 106 0.16 -7.60 -10.63
C LEU A 106 1.66 -7.77 -10.83
N ARG A 107 2.25 -6.88 -11.63
CA ARG A 107 3.68 -6.71 -11.79
C ARG A 107 4.02 -5.24 -11.57
N ILE A 108 4.60 -4.93 -10.42
CA ILE A 108 4.93 -3.56 -9.99
C ILE A 108 6.41 -3.32 -10.24
N VAL A 109 6.72 -2.24 -10.96
CA VAL A 109 8.07 -1.93 -11.43
C VAL A 109 8.57 -0.68 -10.73
N ALA A 110 9.74 -0.78 -10.09
CA ALA A 110 10.48 0.34 -9.51
C ALA A 110 11.93 0.31 -9.98
N ASP A 111 12.55 1.47 -10.12
CA ASP A 111 13.93 1.57 -10.60
C ASP A 111 14.90 0.91 -9.60
N ALA A 112 15.86 0.15 -10.13
CA ALA A 112 16.89 -0.55 -9.35
C ALA A 112 16.36 -1.61 -8.35
N LEU A 113 15.10 -2.03 -8.48
CA LEU A 113 14.56 -3.22 -7.81
C LEU A 113 14.08 -4.26 -8.83
N PRO A 114 14.18 -5.56 -8.51
CA PRO A 114 13.43 -6.58 -9.23
C PRO A 114 11.93 -6.25 -9.19
N PRO A 115 11.19 -6.48 -10.29
CA PRO A 115 9.74 -6.31 -10.30
C PRO A 115 9.07 -7.19 -9.24
N LEU A 116 8.13 -6.62 -8.50
CA LEU A 116 7.29 -7.38 -7.58
C LEU A 116 6.13 -7.99 -8.37
N GLU A 117 6.06 -9.32 -8.39
CA GLU A 117 4.95 -10.07 -8.98
C GLU A 117 4.09 -10.67 -7.88
N VAL A 118 2.80 -10.36 -7.87
CA VAL A 118 1.88 -10.75 -6.79
C VAL A 118 0.45 -10.91 -7.31
N SER A 119 -0.29 -11.88 -6.79
CA SER A 119 -1.72 -12.01 -7.08
C SER A 119 -2.52 -11.04 -6.23
N GLY A 120 -3.70 -10.65 -6.70
CA GLY A 120 -4.60 -9.82 -5.92
C GLY A 120 -6.04 -9.91 -6.35
N ARG A 121 -6.90 -9.28 -5.56
CA ARG A 121 -8.34 -9.18 -5.80
C ARG A 121 -8.82 -7.76 -5.67
N VAL A 122 -9.69 -7.34 -6.57
CA VAL A 122 -10.34 -6.03 -6.45
C VAL A 122 -11.28 -6.03 -5.24
N VAL A 123 -11.03 -5.18 -4.27
CA VAL A 123 -11.86 -5.04 -3.05
C VAL A 123 -12.93 -3.95 -3.19
N TRP A 124 -12.68 -2.97 -4.07
CA TRP A 124 -13.65 -1.94 -4.48
C TRP A 124 -13.18 -1.27 -5.77
N SER A 125 -14.11 -0.69 -6.52
CA SER A 125 -13.82 0.06 -7.74
C SER A 125 -14.61 1.36 -7.77
N ARG A 126 -14.14 2.32 -8.57
CA ARG A 126 -14.77 3.60 -8.81
C ARG A 126 -14.52 4.06 -10.23
N GLU A 127 -15.58 4.08 -11.03
CA GLU A 127 -15.52 4.39 -12.47
C GLU A 127 -15.37 5.89 -12.74
N LEU A 128 -16.06 6.72 -11.95
CA LEU A 128 -16.05 8.17 -12.17
C LEU A 128 -15.03 8.87 -11.26
N GLU A 129 -14.21 9.71 -11.89
CA GLU A 129 -13.37 10.65 -11.18
C GLU A 129 -14.23 11.74 -10.53
N ARG A 130 -13.84 12.12 -9.32
CA ARG A 130 -14.41 13.20 -8.53
C ARG A 130 -13.30 14.16 -8.14
N THR A 131 -13.64 15.40 -7.83
CA THR A 131 -12.69 16.45 -7.44
C THR A 131 -11.71 16.00 -6.35
N ASP A 132 -12.19 15.19 -5.41
CA ASP A 132 -11.45 14.69 -4.27
C ASP A 132 -11.15 13.19 -4.37
N ALA A 133 -11.37 12.53 -5.51
CA ALA A 133 -11.16 11.10 -5.60
C ALA A 133 -10.93 10.67 -7.07
N PRO A 134 -9.80 10.04 -7.44
CA PRO A 134 -9.52 9.66 -8.84
C PRO A 134 -10.20 8.34 -9.24
N ALA A 135 -10.65 8.17 -10.48
CA ALA A 135 -11.17 6.88 -10.94
C ALA A 135 -10.12 5.76 -10.79
N GLY A 136 -10.54 4.55 -10.42
CA GLY A 136 -9.63 3.44 -10.23
C GLY A 136 -10.21 2.26 -9.45
N MET A 137 -9.32 1.38 -9.01
CA MET A 137 -9.68 0.21 -8.21
C MET A 137 -8.69 -0.07 -7.08
N GLY A 138 -9.21 -0.39 -5.90
CA GLY A 138 -8.44 -0.88 -4.78
C GLY A 138 -8.24 -2.38 -4.90
N VAL A 139 -7.00 -2.83 -4.74
CA VAL A 139 -6.60 -4.23 -4.87
C VAL A 139 -5.95 -4.68 -3.58
N GLU A 140 -6.42 -5.79 -3.02
CA GLU A 140 -5.79 -6.50 -1.91
C GLU A 140 -4.89 -7.60 -2.46
N PHE A 141 -3.71 -7.77 -1.85
CA PHE A 141 -2.79 -8.84 -2.24
C PHE A 141 -3.26 -10.20 -1.71
N GLU A 142 -3.14 -11.24 -2.53
CA GLU A 142 -3.49 -12.62 -2.19
C GLU A 142 -2.27 -13.53 -2.35
N GLY A 143 -2.07 -14.44 -1.39
CA GLY A 143 -1.02 -15.47 -1.49
C GLY A 143 0.40 -14.91 -1.54
N VAL A 144 0.70 -13.85 -0.77
CA VAL A 144 2.04 -13.27 -0.67
C VAL A 144 2.96 -14.26 0.05
N ASP A 145 3.82 -14.94 -0.69
CA ASP A 145 4.86 -15.81 -0.13
C ASP A 145 6.03 -14.99 0.45
N GLU A 146 6.99 -15.67 1.09
CA GLU A 146 8.10 -15.01 1.76
C GLU A 146 8.97 -14.18 0.79
N ALA A 147 9.22 -14.70 -0.42
CA ALA A 147 10.03 -13.99 -1.41
C ALA A 147 9.33 -12.70 -1.91
N ALA A 148 8.03 -12.79 -2.21
CA ALA A 148 7.21 -11.64 -2.55
C ALA A 148 7.10 -10.66 -1.38
N ARG A 149 7.05 -11.16 -0.13
CA ARG A 149 7.02 -10.36 1.09
C ARG A 149 8.30 -9.55 1.28
N GLU A 150 9.47 -10.17 1.09
CA GLU A 150 10.76 -9.48 1.14
C GLU A 150 10.88 -8.41 0.05
N LEU A 151 10.45 -8.71 -1.18
CA LEU A 151 10.44 -7.74 -2.28
C LEU A 151 9.46 -6.59 -2.02
N LEU A 152 8.27 -6.88 -1.49
CA LEU A 152 7.31 -5.86 -1.09
C LEU A 152 7.88 -4.96 0.02
N ASP A 153 8.56 -5.54 1.00
CA ASP A 153 9.16 -4.77 2.08
C ASP A 153 10.25 -3.81 1.53
N ARG A 154 11.10 -4.29 0.61
CA ARG A 154 12.10 -3.46 -0.10
C ARG A 154 11.46 -2.38 -0.98
N LEU A 155 10.34 -2.70 -1.63
CA LEU A 155 9.60 -1.77 -2.47
C LEU A 155 9.02 -0.62 -1.63
N ILE A 156 8.43 -0.93 -0.48
CA ILE A 156 7.87 0.05 0.44
C ILE A 156 8.97 0.98 0.98
N GLU A 157 10.12 0.44 1.36
CA GLU A 157 11.26 1.27 1.73
C GLU A 157 11.75 2.16 0.58
N TRP A 158 11.79 1.61 -0.64
CA TRP A 158 12.18 2.38 -1.82
C TRP A 158 11.24 3.54 -2.09
N VAL A 159 9.93 3.33 -1.93
CA VAL A 159 8.91 4.38 -2.03
C VAL A 159 9.12 5.41 -0.93
N THR A 160 9.29 4.97 0.32
CA THR A 160 9.50 5.86 1.48
C THR A 160 10.68 6.81 1.29
N ARG A 161 11.81 6.30 0.76
CA ARG A 161 13.02 7.10 0.47
C ARG A 161 12.81 8.17 -0.61
N ARG A 162 11.69 8.16 -1.32
CA ARG A 162 11.38 9.05 -2.46
C ARG A 162 10.16 9.95 -2.23
N LEU A 163 9.63 9.96 -1.01
CA LEU A 163 8.60 10.90 -0.55
C LEU A 163 9.23 12.23 -0.11
#